data_AF-A0A7S3MGR8-F1
#
_entry.id   AF-A0A7S3MGR8-F1
#
_cell.length_a   1.000
_cell.length_b   1.000
_cell.length_c   1.000
_cell.angle_alpha   90.00
_cell.angle_beta   90.00
_cell.angle_gamma   90.00
#
_symmetry.space_group_name_H-M   'P 1'
#
loop_
_entity.id
_entity.type
_entity.pdbx_description
1 polymer ?
#
loop_
_entity_poly.entity_id
_entity_poly.type
_entity_poly.pdbx_seq_one_letter_code
_entity_poly.pdbx_strand_id
1 'polypeptide(L)'
;VLDKFCTDKWNEVLGFLVNLLPPSALPSNILVVFVRRAGLMADAVDTNGRKALLITAKGYEYMLKDYHAQVWDFVMVAMRHAQSQEDALSLLFTLSYCTFGKGYPIDALTKCQQQLIFEFSQV
;
A
#
# COMPACT_ATOMS: atom_id res chain seq x y z
N VAL A 1 10.93 7.55 15.80
CA VAL A 1 11.53 6.48 14.96
C VAL A 1 10.48 5.86 14.06
N LEU A 2 9.34 5.39 14.60
CA LEU A 2 8.22 4.88 13.79
C LEU A 2 7.65 5.93 12.82
N ASP A 3 7.43 7.17 13.24
CA ASP A 3 6.86 8.20 12.33
C ASP A 3 7.74 8.47 11.11
N LYS A 4 9.06 8.52 11.32
CA LYS A 4 10.04 8.66 10.26
C LYS A 4 10.00 7.45 9.32
N PHE A 5 9.94 6.24 9.87
CA PHE A 5 9.79 5.02 9.08
C PHE A 5 8.51 5.04 8.23
N CYS A 6 7.37 5.43 8.79
CA CYS A 6 6.11 5.55 8.07
C CYS A 6 6.18 6.60 6.95
N THR A 7 6.84 7.72 7.20
CA THR A 7 7.01 8.80 6.21
C THR A 7 7.95 8.36 5.09
N ASP A 8 9.05 7.70 5.41
CA ASP A 8 10.01 7.17 4.43
C ASP A 8 9.35 6.13 3.52
N LYS A 9 8.56 5.21 4.10
CA LYS A 9 7.75 4.22 3.38
C LYS A 9 6.77 4.89 2.41
N TRP A 10 6.03 5.88 2.89
CA TRP A 10 5.08 6.59 2.03
C TRP A 10 5.76 7.40 0.92
N ASN A 11 6.95 7.94 1.18
CA ASN A 11 7.76 8.60 0.16
C ASN A 11 8.23 7.61 -0.92
N GLU A 12 8.49 6.34 -0.59
CA GLU A 12 8.76 5.30 -1.59
C GLU A 12 7.53 5.05 -2.49
N VAL A 13 6.33 4.99 -1.92
CA VAL A 13 5.06 4.85 -2.67
C VAL A 13 4.87 6.00 -3.66
N LEU A 14 4.97 7.24 -3.17
CA LEU A 14 4.78 8.43 -3.99
C LEU A 14 5.88 8.60 -5.03
N GLY A 15 7.13 8.34 -4.65
CA GLY A 15 8.24 8.35 -5.58
C GLY A 15 8.07 7.34 -6.72
N PHE A 16 7.43 6.18 -6.43
CA PHE A 16 7.17 5.17 -7.45
C PHE A 16 6.09 5.65 -8.42
N LEU A 17 5.02 6.28 -7.92
CA LEU A 17 3.96 6.86 -8.77
C LEU A 17 4.48 7.93 -9.74
N VAL A 18 5.47 8.72 -9.34
CA VAL A 18 6.04 9.81 -10.16
C VAL A 18 7.24 9.33 -11.01
N ASN A 19 7.60 8.04 -10.98
CA ASN A 19 8.81 7.50 -11.59
C ASN A 19 10.09 8.22 -11.15
N LEU A 20 10.13 8.73 -9.91
CA LEU A 20 11.29 9.38 -9.33
C LEU A 20 12.27 8.39 -8.70
N LEU A 21 11.88 7.11 -8.55
CA LEU A 21 12.80 6.08 -8.06
C LEU A 21 13.81 5.70 -9.16
N PRO A 22 15.11 5.61 -8.83
CA PRO A 22 16.10 5.07 -9.74
C PRO A 22 15.75 3.61 -10.06
N PRO A 23 16.03 3.11 -11.28
CA PRO A 23 15.71 1.74 -11.71
C PRO A 23 16.36 0.64 -10.87
N SER A 24 17.29 0.98 -9.97
CA SER A 24 17.94 0.08 -9.01
C SER A 24 17.16 -0.12 -7.70
N ALA A 25 16.21 0.76 -7.37
CA ALA A 25 15.33 0.60 -6.23
C ALA A 25 14.09 -0.18 -6.68
N LEU A 26 14.21 -1.51 -6.73
CA LEU A 26 13.05 -2.35 -7.06
C LEU A 26 11.98 -2.14 -5.99
N PRO A 27 10.79 -1.63 -6.35
CA PRO A 27 9.69 -1.52 -5.40
C PRO A 27 9.31 -2.90 -4.89
N SER A 28 8.77 -2.97 -3.67
CA SER A 28 8.16 -4.20 -3.15
C SER A 28 7.10 -4.71 -4.13
N ASN A 29 7.06 -6.02 -4.37
CA ASN A 29 6.04 -6.63 -5.24
C ASN A 29 4.62 -6.26 -4.76
N ILE A 30 4.43 -6.12 -3.44
CA ILE A 30 3.16 -5.70 -2.84
C ILE A 30 2.79 -4.28 -3.25
N LEU A 31 3.75 -3.36 -3.34
CA LEU A 31 3.52 -1.99 -3.83
C LEU A 31 2.97 -2.01 -5.25
N VAL A 32 3.62 -2.76 -6.16
CA VAL A 32 3.20 -2.86 -7.56
C VAL A 32 1.81 -3.47 -7.67
N VAL A 33 1.53 -4.50 -6.87
CA VAL A 33 0.20 -5.12 -6.78
C VAL A 33 -0.84 -4.11 -6.27
N PHE A 34 -0.53 -3.33 -5.24
CA PHE A 34 -1.42 -2.30 -4.70
C PHE A 34 -1.73 -1.23 -5.75
N VAL A 35 -0.71 -0.63 -6.36
CA VAL A 35 -0.86 0.43 -7.35
C VAL A 35 -1.70 -0.03 -8.55
N ARG A 36 -1.52 -1.29 -8.99
CA ARG A 36 -2.34 -1.91 -10.05
C ARG A 36 -3.78 -2.16 -9.59
N ARG A 37 -3.98 -2.74 -8.39
CA ARG A 37 -5.33 -3.01 -7.81
C ARG A 37 -6.11 -1.73 -7.55
N ALA A 38 -5.44 -0.68 -7.11
CA ALA A 38 -6.01 0.63 -6.87
C ALA A 38 -6.29 1.39 -8.18
N GLY A 39 -5.72 0.94 -9.30
CA GLY A 39 -5.84 1.57 -10.61
C GLY A 39 -5.06 2.88 -10.71
N LEU A 40 -4.03 3.06 -9.88
CA LEU A 40 -3.19 4.27 -9.85
C LEU A 40 -2.17 4.26 -10.98
N MET A 41 -1.71 3.07 -11.40
CA MET A 41 -0.94 2.88 -12.63
C MET A 41 -1.55 1.78 -13.48
N ALA A 42 -1.41 1.92 -14.79
CA ALA A 42 -1.85 0.94 -15.77
C ALA A 42 -0.66 0.47 -16.63
N ASP A 43 -0.73 -0.79 -17.06
CA ASP A 43 0.22 -1.33 -18.02
C ASP A 43 -0.01 -0.66 -19.38
N ALA A 44 0.98 0.09 -19.83
CA ALA A 44 1.01 0.76 -21.11
C ALA A 44 2.19 0.25 -21.95
N VAL A 45 2.10 0.45 -23.25
CA VAL A 45 3.20 0.17 -24.17
C VAL A 45 3.89 1.52 -24.43
N ASP A 46 5.15 1.63 -24.01
CA ASP A 46 5.98 2.79 -24.34
C ASP A 46 6.16 2.88 -25.87
N THR A 47 6.49 4.07 -26.38
CA THR A 47 6.85 4.37 -27.77
C THR A 47 7.82 3.37 -28.40
N ASN A 48 8.63 2.68 -27.59
CA ASN A 48 9.58 1.65 -28.00
C ASN A 48 9.02 0.20 -27.93
N GLY A 49 7.71 0.01 -27.77
CA GLY A 49 7.09 -1.33 -27.69
C GLY A 49 7.31 -2.07 -26.37
N ARG A 50 7.87 -1.41 -25.35
CA ARG A 50 8.16 -2.01 -24.03
C ARG A 50 6.97 -1.85 -23.09
N LYS A 51 6.68 -2.89 -22.30
CA LYS A 51 5.70 -2.80 -21.22
C LYS A 51 6.22 -1.84 -20.15
N ALA A 52 5.49 -0.76 -19.90
CA ALA A 52 5.77 0.22 -18.87
C ALA A 52 4.54 0.40 -17.99
N LEU A 53 4.71 0.62 -16.69
CA LEU A 53 3.62 1.10 -15.85
C LEU A 53 3.57 2.62 -15.94
N LEU A 54 2.45 3.16 -16.39
CA LEU A 54 2.21 4.60 -16.46
C LEU A 54 1.14 4.99 -15.44
N ILE A 55 1.34 6.15 -14.82
CA ILE A 55 0.35 6.75 -13.91
C ILE A 55 -0.94 7.06 -14.66
N THR A 56 -2.08 6.72 -14.04
CA THR A 56 -3.41 6.99 -14.59
C THR A 56 -3.92 8.36 -14.12
N ALA A 57 -5.02 8.86 -14.69
CA ALA A 57 -5.70 10.05 -14.18
C ALA A 57 -6.05 9.92 -12.68
N LYS A 58 -6.50 8.74 -12.26
CA LYS A 58 -6.78 8.42 -10.86
C LYS A 58 -5.51 8.43 -9.99
N GLY A 59 -4.37 8.03 -10.55
CA GLY A 59 -3.06 8.15 -9.90
C GLY A 59 -2.69 9.61 -9.59
N TYR A 60 -2.92 10.53 -10.54
CA TYR A 60 -2.71 11.96 -10.32
C TYR A 60 -3.68 12.53 -9.27
N GLU A 61 -4.96 12.16 -9.32
CA GLU A 61 -5.93 12.56 -8.29
C GLU A 61 -5.53 12.06 -6.90
N TYR A 62 -5.03 10.82 -6.80
CA TYR A 62 -4.56 10.23 -5.55
C TYR A 62 -3.40 11.02 -4.94
N MET A 63 -2.44 11.46 -5.75
CA MET A 63 -1.31 12.26 -5.28
C MET A 63 -1.71 13.62 -4.68
N LEU A 64 -2.85 14.18 -5.10
CA LEU A 64 -3.35 15.46 -4.61
C LEU A 64 -4.09 15.35 -3.28
N LYS A 65 -4.43 14.12 -2.84
CA LYS A 65 -5.09 13.89 -1.56
C LYS A 65 -4.12 14.16 -0.41
N ASP A 66 -4.68 14.46 0.76
CA ASP A 66 -3.90 14.51 2.00
C ASP A 66 -3.41 13.11 2.41
N TYR A 67 -2.36 13.07 3.24
CA TYR A 67 -1.74 11.83 3.70
C TYR A 67 -2.76 10.85 4.32
N HIS A 68 -3.70 11.34 5.13
CA HIS A 68 -4.69 10.48 5.78
C HIS A 68 -5.64 9.83 4.76
N ALA A 69 -6.13 10.61 3.79
CA ALA A 69 -6.97 10.08 2.71
C ALA A 69 -6.23 9.05 1.84
N GLN A 70 -4.95 9.28 1.55
CA GLN A 70 -4.12 8.34 0.78
C GLN A 70 -3.95 6.99 1.52
N VAL A 71 -3.71 7.03 2.84
CA VAL A 71 -3.62 5.83 3.69
C VAL A 71 -4.94 5.09 3.76
N TRP A 72 -6.07 5.81 3.88
CA TRP A 72 -7.39 5.18 3.89
C TRP A 72 -7.74 4.48 2.59
N ASP A 73 -7.40 5.08 1.45
CA ASP A 73 -7.54 4.44 0.14
C ASP A 73 -6.74 3.12 0.07
N PHE A 74 -5.51 3.11 0.62
CA PHE A 74 -4.70 1.91 0.71
C PHE A 74 -5.38 0.81 1.54
N VAL A 75 -5.83 1.16 2.75
CA VAL A 75 -6.57 0.24 3.64
C VAL A 75 -7.80 -0.32 2.94
N MET A 76 -8.59 0.52 2.27
CA MET A 76 -9.80 0.11 1.55
C MET A 76 -9.49 -0.85 0.40
N VAL A 77 -8.41 -0.62 -0.34
CA VAL A 77 -7.99 -1.54 -1.42
C VAL A 77 -7.54 -2.88 -0.85
N ALA A 78 -6.77 -2.90 0.24
CA ALA A 78 -6.35 -4.15 0.89
C ALA A 78 -7.56 -4.95 1.40
N MET A 79 -8.53 -4.29 2.05
CA MET A 79 -9.75 -4.93 2.53
C MET A 79 -10.60 -5.52 1.40
N ARG A 80 -10.74 -4.80 0.27
CA ARG A 80 -11.50 -5.30 -0.89
C ARG A 80 -10.89 -6.56 -1.51
N HIS A 81 -9.59 -6.76 -1.34
CA HIS A 81 -8.86 -7.91 -1.87
C HIS A 81 -8.50 -8.94 -0.79
N ALA A 82 -8.95 -8.74 0.45
CA ALA A 82 -8.78 -9.70 1.53
C ALA A 82 -9.60 -10.97 1.25
N GLN A 83 -9.11 -12.11 1.74
CA GLN A 83 -9.84 -13.38 1.61
C GLN A 83 -11.15 -13.37 2.43
N SER A 84 -11.15 -12.71 3.59
CA SER A 84 -12.31 -12.53 4.46
C SER A 84 -12.45 -11.06 4.82
N GLN A 85 -13.57 -10.44 4.44
CA GLN A 85 -13.87 -9.05 4.78
C GLN A 85 -14.16 -8.89 6.28
N GLU A 86 -14.77 -9.91 6.90
CA GLU A 86 -15.01 -9.93 8.35
C GLU A 86 -13.70 -9.93 9.13
N ASP A 87 -12.72 -10.75 8.71
CA ASP A 87 -11.39 -10.80 9.33
C ASP A 87 -10.64 -9.47 9.15
N ALA A 88 -10.76 -8.85 7.96
CA ALA A 88 -10.14 -7.57 7.66
C ALA A 88 -10.72 -6.43 8.52
N LEU A 89 -12.03 -6.37 8.67
CA LEU A 89 -12.70 -5.41 9.56
C LEU A 89 -12.32 -5.65 11.02
N SER A 90 -12.35 -6.92 11.46
CA SER A 90 -11.95 -7.32 12.81
C SER A 90 -10.51 -6.91 13.12
N LEU A 91 -9.60 -7.04 12.14
CA LEU A 91 -8.22 -6.56 12.26
C LEU A 91 -8.15 -5.04 12.42
N LEU A 92 -8.89 -4.27 11.63
CA LEU A 92 -8.90 -2.80 11.76
C LEU A 92 -9.41 -2.34 13.11
N PHE A 93 -10.45 -2.98 13.64
CA PHE A 93 -10.90 -2.71 15.00
C PHE A 93 -9.84 -3.11 16.03
N THR A 94 -9.14 -4.23 15.84
CA THR A 94 -8.06 -4.63 16.75
C THR A 94 -6.92 -3.60 16.75
N LEU A 95 -6.51 -3.12 15.57
CA LEU A 95 -5.47 -2.11 15.41
C LEU A 95 -5.87 -0.76 16.02
N SER A 96 -7.16 -0.39 16.02
CA SER A 96 -7.61 0.86 16.61
C SER A 96 -7.51 0.89 18.14
N TYR A 97 -7.46 -0.28 18.80
CA TYR A 97 -7.19 -0.41 20.23
C TYR A 97 -5.71 -0.59 20.57
N CYS A 98 -4.83 -0.73 19.57
CA CYS A 98 -3.40 -0.82 19.80
C CYS A 98 -2.81 0.54 20.23
N THR A 99 -1.86 0.49 21.15
CA THR A 99 -1.11 1.67 21.56
C THR A 99 0.13 1.82 20.70
N PHE A 100 0.34 3.03 20.17
CA PHE A 100 1.54 3.36 19.42
C PHE A 100 2.82 3.05 20.23
N GLY A 101 3.78 2.40 19.58
CA GLY A 101 5.08 2.04 20.19
C GLY A 101 5.10 0.76 21.02
N LYS A 102 3.98 0.03 21.14
CA LYS A 102 3.95 -1.28 21.80
C LYS A 102 4.03 -2.42 20.78
N GLY A 103 4.76 -3.49 21.13
CA GLY A 103 4.79 -4.74 20.38
C GLY A 103 3.60 -5.64 20.74
N TYR A 104 3.04 -6.31 19.74
CA TYR A 104 1.89 -7.21 19.90
C TYR A 104 2.19 -8.57 19.24
N PRO A 105 1.72 -9.68 19.82
CA PRO A 105 1.95 -11.01 19.25
C PRO A 105 1.08 -11.23 18.00
N ILE A 106 1.72 -11.67 16.91
CA ILE A 106 1.08 -11.93 15.61
C ILE A 106 0.41 -13.32 15.57
N ASP A 107 0.89 -14.26 16.41
CA ASP A 107 0.41 -15.65 16.44
C ASP A 107 -1.05 -15.79 16.89
N ALA A 108 -1.59 -14.79 17.59
CA ALA A 108 -2.99 -14.77 18.04
C ALA A 108 -3.99 -14.43 16.93
N LEU A 109 -3.50 -13.97 15.76
CA LEU A 109 -4.33 -13.53 14.65
C LEU A 109 -4.65 -14.67 13.69
N THR A 110 -5.76 -14.56 12.96
CA THR A 110 -6.09 -15.51 11.89
C THR A 110 -5.09 -15.42 10.75
N LYS A 111 -4.98 -16.47 9.93
CA LYS A 111 -4.09 -16.47 8.76
C LYS A 111 -4.37 -15.30 7.80
N CYS A 112 -5.65 -14.95 7.61
CA CYS A 112 -6.05 -13.81 6.78
C CYS A 112 -5.54 -12.49 7.39
N GLN A 113 -5.66 -12.32 8.69
CA GLN A 113 -5.18 -11.14 9.40
C GLN A 113 -3.65 -11.02 9.37
N GLN A 114 -2.93 -12.13 9.54
CA GLN A 114 -1.47 -12.15 9.42
C GLN A 114 -1.00 -11.74 8.02
N GLN A 115 -1.69 -12.22 6.97
CA GLN A 115 -1.40 -11.80 5.60
C GLN A 115 -1.63 -10.29 5.41
N LEU A 116 -2.73 -9.74 5.93
CA LEU A 116 -3.01 -8.29 5.85
C LEU A 116 -1.97 -7.45 6.58
N ILE A 117 -1.54 -7.86 7.79
CA ILE A 117 -0.45 -7.17 8.50
C ILE A 117 0.85 -7.22 7.69
N PHE A 118 1.16 -8.36 7.08
CA PHE A 118 2.32 -8.46 6.22
C PHE A 118 2.20 -7.48 5.04
N GLU A 119 1.07 -7.42 4.36
CA GLU A 119 0.82 -6.45 3.27
C GLU A 119 0.98 -5.00 3.75
N PHE A 120 0.45 -4.64 4.93
CA PHE A 120 0.59 -3.30 5.53
C PHE A 120 2.02 -2.94 5.90
N SER A 121 2.88 -3.92 6.19
CA SER A 121 4.29 -3.67 6.53
C SER A 121 5.19 -3.44 5.30
N GLN A 122 4.71 -3.84 4.12
CA GLN A 122 5.49 -3.86 2.88
C GLN A 122 5.26 -2.64 1.98
N VAL A 123 4.29 -1.80 2.35
CA VAL A 123 3.93 -0.53 1.69
C VAL A 123 4.25 0.61 2.65
#